data_AF-A0A7C0UUB3-F1
#
_entry.id   AF-A0A7C0UUB3-F1
#
_cell.length_a   1.000
_cell.length_b   1.000
_cell.length_c   1.000
_cell.angle_alpha   90.00
_cell.angle_beta   90.00
_cell.angle_gamma   90.00
#
_symmetry.space_group_name_H-M   'P 1'
#
loop_
_entity.id
_entity.type
_entity.pdbx_description
1 polymer ?
#
loop_
_entity_poly.entity_id
_entity_poly.type
_entity_poly.pdbx_seq_one_letter_code
_entity_poly.pdbx_strand_id
1 'polypeptide(L)'
;MSNLIHRYQQVAGHFYEQFPGLPFTFLEVYIIWIAIILAALGIYFLVKFITDLRKSADVDYFFFWAECMNCGWKGEVSRFTKRCPSCSSLRLKPITPRGREERKKRKKKKAKR
;
A
#
# COMPACT_ATOMS: atom_id res chain seq x y z
N MET A 1 29.49 -54.73 34.61
CA MET A 1 28.94 -53.46 34.05
C MET A 1 29.16 -53.31 32.53
N SER A 2 29.78 -54.27 31.84
CA SER A 2 30.02 -54.24 30.39
C SER A 2 28.82 -54.72 29.53
N ASN A 3 27.87 -55.48 30.10
CA ASN A 3 26.72 -56.02 29.36
C ASN A 3 25.59 -55.02 29.08
N LEU A 4 25.55 -53.88 29.77
CA LEU A 4 24.56 -52.82 29.54
C LEU A 4 24.90 -51.96 28.31
N ILE A 5 26.19 -51.73 28.06
CA ILE A 5 26.69 -50.88 26.97
C ILE A 5 26.41 -51.55 25.61
N HIS A 6 26.62 -52.86 25.50
CA HIS A 6 26.33 -53.60 24.27
C HIS A 6 24.84 -53.66 23.93
N ARG A 7 23.94 -53.71 24.93
CA ARG A 7 22.49 -53.64 24.68
C ARG A 7 22.04 -52.26 24.21
N TYR A 8 22.61 -51.19 24.76
CA TYR A 8 22.30 -49.83 24.30
C TYR A 8 22.72 -49.60 22.84
N GLN A 9 23.85 -50.18 22.44
CA GLN A 9 24.39 -50.01 21.09
C GLN A 9 23.51 -50.70 20.02
N GLN A 10 22.86 -51.82 20.34
CA GLN A 10 21.92 -52.49 19.44
C GLN A 10 20.57 -51.75 19.29
N VAL A 11 20.04 -51.18 20.39
CA VAL A 11 18.76 -50.47 20.33
C VAL A 11 18.89 -49.15 19.57
N ALA A 12 20.01 -48.46 19.74
CA ALA A 12 20.28 -47.25 19.00
C ALA A 12 20.42 -47.58 17.49
N GLY A 13 21.18 -48.63 17.14
CA GLY A 13 21.33 -49.21 15.79
C GLY A 13 20.04 -49.31 14.97
N HIS A 14 19.00 -49.89 15.56
CA HIS A 14 17.73 -50.14 14.88
C HIS A 14 16.83 -48.91 14.75
N PHE A 15 17.04 -47.85 15.53
CA PHE A 15 16.20 -46.66 15.45
C PHE A 15 16.51 -45.82 14.20
N TYR A 16 17.74 -45.90 13.67
CA TYR A 16 18.15 -45.16 12.48
C TYR A 16 17.76 -45.86 11.17
N GLU A 17 17.61 -47.19 11.18
CA GLU A 17 17.20 -47.95 10.00
C GLU A 17 15.69 -47.87 9.72
N GLN A 18 14.88 -47.56 10.74
CA GLN A 18 13.42 -47.54 10.59
C GLN A 18 12.88 -46.29 9.87
N PHE A 19 13.70 -45.25 9.67
CA PHE A 19 13.27 -44.00 9.04
C PHE A 19 14.36 -43.36 8.15
N PRO A 20 14.69 -43.96 6.99
CA PRO A 20 15.72 -43.46 6.08
C PRO A 20 15.28 -42.22 5.24
N GLY A 21 14.60 -41.24 5.84
CA GLY A 21 14.08 -40.07 5.12
C GLY A 21 13.61 -38.85 5.92
N LEU A 22 13.78 -38.81 7.25
CA LEU A 22 13.10 -37.83 8.10
C LEU A 22 13.77 -36.47 8.40
N PRO A 23 15.04 -36.16 8.06
CA PRO A 23 15.51 -34.77 8.19
C PRO A 23 15.09 -33.89 7.01
N PHE A 24 14.74 -34.48 5.86
CA PHE A 24 14.40 -33.73 4.63
C PHE A 24 13.02 -33.07 4.71
N THR A 25 12.05 -33.74 5.33
CA THR A 25 10.66 -33.25 5.41
C THR A 25 10.52 -31.98 6.25
N PHE A 26 11.25 -31.85 7.36
CA PHE A 26 11.15 -30.65 8.21
C PHE A 26 11.68 -29.40 7.51
N LEU A 27 12.78 -29.52 6.76
CA LEU A 27 13.36 -28.41 6.01
C LEU A 27 12.44 -27.99 4.85
N GLU A 28 11.89 -28.94 4.11
CA GLU A 28 10.94 -28.65 3.03
C GLU A 28 9.66 -27.98 3.54
N VAL A 29 9.08 -28.50 4.64
CA VAL A 29 7.91 -27.89 5.27
C VAL A 29 8.22 -26.47 5.72
N TYR A 30 9.40 -26.22 6.31
CA TYR A 30 9.82 -24.87 6.71
C TYR A 30 9.94 -23.91 5.52
N ILE A 31 10.54 -24.35 4.41
CA ILE A 31 10.65 -23.54 3.18
C ILE A 31 9.28 -23.22 2.60
N ILE A 32 8.35 -24.19 2.58
CA ILE A 32 6.98 -24.00 2.11
C ILE A 32 6.27 -22.94 2.96
N TRP A 33 6.39 -22.99 4.29
CA TRP A 33 5.80 -21.98 5.18
C TRP A 33 6.38 -20.59 4.95
N ILE A 34 7.70 -20.46 4.77
CA ILE A 34 8.32 -19.18 4.43
C ILE A 34 7.78 -18.64 3.11
N ALA A 35 7.66 -19.49 2.09
CA ALA A 35 7.14 -19.09 0.79
C ALA A 35 5.69 -18.59 0.89
N ILE A 36 4.85 -19.27 1.67
CA ILE A 36 3.46 -18.84 1.93
C ILE A 36 3.42 -17.48 2.62
N ILE A 37 4.24 -17.27 3.66
CA ILE A 37 4.28 -16.00 4.41
C ILE A 37 4.73 -14.85 3.49
N LEU A 38 5.78 -15.06 2.69
CA LEU A 38 6.27 -14.07 1.73
C LEU A 38 5.23 -13.75 0.65
N ALA A 39 4.54 -14.77 0.12
CA ALA A 39 3.47 -14.57 -0.85
C ALA A 39 2.30 -13.76 -0.24
N ALA A 40 1.89 -14.08 0.98
CA ALA A 40 0.83 -13.35 1.69
C ALA A 40 1.21 -11.88 1.92
N LEU A 41 2.45 -11.61 2.35
CA LEU A 41 2.96 -10.25 2.51
C LEU A 41 3.00 -9.49 1.16
N GLY A 42 3.43 -10.15 0.09
CA GLY A 42 3.45 -9.56 -1.26
C GLY A 42 2.05 -9.13 -1.71
N ILE A 43 1.05 -10.01 -1.55
CA ILE A 43 -0.35 -9.70 -1.88
C ILE A 43 -0.87 -8.54 -1.00
N TYR A 44 -0.60 -8.57 0.30
CA TYR A 44 -1.03 -7.51 1.21
C TYR A 44 -0.47 -6.13 0.80
N PHE A 45 0.83 -6.06 0.46
CA PHE A 45 1.43 -4.83 -0.03
C PHE A 45 0.83 -4.38 -1.37
N LEU A 46 0.59 -5.31 -2.29
CA LEU A 46 0.00 -5.01 -3.59
C LEU A 46 -1.41 -4.42 -3.44
N VAL A 47 -2.26 -5.05 -2.62
CA VAL A 47 -3.62 -4.56 -2.33
C VAL A 47 -3.56 -3.20 -1.68
N LYS A 48 -2.70 -3.01 -0.67
CA LYS A 48 -2.54 -1.72 0.02
C LYS A 48 -2.12 -0.62 -0.96
N PHE A 49 -1.14 -0.89 -1.82
CA PHE A 49 -0.66 0.06 -2.83
C PHE A 49 -1.76 0.45 -3.82
N ILE A 50 -2.51 -0.54 -4.34
CA ILE A 50 -3.65 -0.27 -5.24
C ILE A 50 -4.73 0.56 -4.54
N THR A 51 -5.06 0.25 -3.29
CA THR A 51 -6.07 1.03 -2.54
C THR A 51 -5.63 2.47 -2.27
N ASP A 52 -4.34 2.70 -2.02
CA ASP A 52 -3.80 4.04 -1.74
C ASP A 52 -3.78 4.91 -3.02
N LEU A 53 -3.43 4.30 -4.16
CA LEU A 53 -3.52 4.94 -5.47
C LEU A 53 -4.96 5.25 -5.87
N ARG A 54 -5.90 4.33 -5.58
CA ARG A 54 -7.32 4.56 -5.88
C ARG A 54 -7.92 5.67 -5.02
N LYS A 55 -7.56 5.71 -3.73
CA LYS A 55 -8.05 6.71 -2.79
C LYS A 55 -7.55 8.13 -3.13
N SER A 56 -6.33 8.25 -3.63
CA SER A 56 -5.81 9.54 -4.12
C SER A 56 -6.50 10.00 -5.42
N ALA A 57 -6.87 9.07 -6.30
CA ALA A 57 -7.62 9.41 -7.51
C ALA A 57 -9.04 9.90 -7.22
N ASP A 58 -9.78 9.27 -6.30
CA ASP A 58 -11.18 9.63 -6.04
C ASP A 58 -11.33 11.07 -5.50
N VAL A 59 -10.47 11.50 -4.56
CA VAL A 59 -10.59 12.82 -3.90
C VAL A 59 -10.46 13.99 -4.90
N ASP A 60 -9.63 13.85 -5.93
CA ASP A 60 -9.43 14.90 -6.94
C ASP A 60 -10.63 15.05 -7.91
N TYR A 61 -11.53 14.07 -8.01
CA TYR A 61 -12.74 14.19 -8.85
C TYR A 61 -13.88 14.96 -8.18
N PHE A 62 -13.90 15.02 -6.83
CA PHE A 62 -15.00 15.64 -6.09
C PHE A 62 -14.91 17.17 -6.06
N PHE A 63 -13.70 17.72 -6.12
CA PHE A 63 -13.46 19.14 -5.89
C PHE A 63 -12.82 19.80 -7.12
N PHE A 64 -13.26 21.02 -7.43
CA PHE A 64 -12.64 21.84 -8.47
C PHE A 64 -12.49 23.27 -7.99
N TRP A 65 -11.42 23.92 -8.45
CA TRP A 65 -11.19 25.33 -8.17
C TRP A 65 -12.06 26.20 -9.06
N ALA A 66 -12.77 27.14 -8.45
CA ALA A 66 -13.67 28.04 -9.16
C ALA A 66 -13.54 29.49 -8.66
N GLU A 67 -13.87 30.41 -9.55
CA GLU A 67 -14.05 31.83 -9.25
C GLU A 67 -15.54 32.19 -9.38
N CYS A 68 -16.08 32.84 -8.35
CA CYS A 68 -17.45 33.34 -8.37
C CYS A 68 -17.52 34.64 -9.18
N MET A 69 -18.40 34.69 -10.17
CA MET A 69 -18.58 35.90 -11.00
C MET A 69 -19.36 37.02 -10.30
N ASN A 70 -20.02 36.75 -9.17
CA ASN A 70 -20.84 37.74 -8.48
C ASN A 70 -20.07 38.48 -7.36
N CYS A 71 -19.29 37.76 -6.56
CA CYS A 71 -18.55 38.32 -5.42
C CYS A 71 -17.03 38.24 -5.57
N GLY A 72 -16.51 37.64 -6.65
CA GLY A 72 -15.06 37.49 -6.88
C GLY A 72 -14.37 36.46 -5.99
N TRP A 73 -15.12 35.69 -5.17
CA TRP A 73 -14.55 34.65 -4.31
C TRP A 73 -13.82 33.58 -5.12
N LYS A 74 -12.66 33.13 -4.60
CA LYS A 74 -11.80 32.11 -5.22
C LYS A 74 -11.53 31.00 -4.21
N GLY A 75 -11.88 29.78 -4.58
CA GLY A 75 -11.62 28.64 -3.71
C GLY A 75 -12.03 27.33 -4.34
N GLU A 76 -11.94 26.28 -3.54
CA GLU A 76 -12.29 24.93 -3.92
C GLU A 76 -13.76 24.67 -3.64
N VAL A 77 -14.47 24.15 -4.64
CA VAL A 77 -15.91 23.87 -4.57
C VAL A 77 -16.14 22.43 -4.97
N SER A 78 -17.05 21.74 -4.29
CA SER A 78 -17.46 20.41 -4.72
C SER A 78 -18.23 20.50 -6.05
N ARG A 79 -18.09 19.49 -6.92
CA ARG A 79 -18.89 19.36 -8.15
C ARG A 79 -20.40 19.28 -7.89
N PHE A 80 -20.80 18.90 -6.69
CA PHE A 80 -22.21 18.71 -6.31
C PHE A 80 -22.89 20.02 -5.92
N THR A 81 -22.24 20.84 -5.10
CA THR A 81 -22.90 22.02 -4.54
C THR A 81 -23.02 23.18 -5.52
N LYS A 82 -22.14 23.30 -6.54
CA LYS A 82 -22.15 24.33 -7.62
C LYS A 82 -22.57 25.75 -7.18
N ARG A 83 -22.39 26.11 -5.91
CA ARG A 83 -22.79 27.38 -5.31
C ARG A 83 -21.58 28.00 -4.63
N CYS A 84 -21.47 29.32 -4.76
CA CYS A 84 -20.45 30.05 -4.03
C CYS A 84 -20.77 30.03 -2.52
N PRO A 85 -19.82 29.69 -1.64
CA PRO A 85 -20.06 29.70 -0.18
C PRO A 85 -20.27 31.11 0.38
N SER A 86 -19.74 32.14 -0.29
CA SER A 86 -19.84 33.53 0.19
C SER A 86 -21.15 34.22 -0.20
N CYS A 87 -21.65 34.00 -1.42
CA CYS A 87 -22.83 34.72 -1.92
C CYS A 87 -23.94 33.79 -2.45
N SER A 88 -23.80 32.47 -2.30
CA SER A 88 -24.74 31.45 -2.77
C SER A 88 -25.03 31.43 -4.28
N SER A 89 -24.35 32.25 -5.08
CA SER A 89 -24.61 32.33 -6.52
C SER A 89 -24.14 31.08 -7.28
N LEU A 90 -24.88 30.75 -8.35
CA LEU A 90 -24.64 29.58 -9.21
C LEU A 90 -23.62 29.86 -10.33
N ARG A 91 -23.23 31.12 -10.54
CA ARG A 91 -22.31 31.53 -11.61
C ARG A 91 -20.85 31.38 -11.14
N LEU A 92 -20.33 30.17 -11.29
CA LEU A 92 -18.95 29.81 -11.01
C LEU A 92 -18.20 29.56 -12.32
N LYS A 93 -17.04 30.20 -12.49
CA LYS A 93 -16.12 29.95 -13.61
C LYS A 93 -15.03 28.96 -13.15
N PRO A 94 -14.88 27.78 -13.78
CA PRO A 94 -13.83 26.85 -13.43
C PRO A 94 -12.46 27.42 -13.76
N ILE A 95 -11.54 27.38 -12.80
CA ILE A 95 -10.13 27.73 -13.01
C ILE A 95 -9.43 26.43 -13.40
N THR A 96 -9.00 26.32 -14.65
CA THR A 96 -8.37 25.09 -15.14
C THR A 96 -7.05 24.80 -14.39
N PRO A 97 -6.77 23.54 -14.06
CA PRO A 97 -5.56 23.15 -13.33
C PRO A 97 -4.26 23.37 -14.13
N ARG A 98 -4.32 23.65 -15.44
CA ARG A 98 -3.14 24.01 -16.26
C ARG A 98 -2.39 25.22 -15.69
N GLY A 99 -3.08 26.17 -15.04
CA GLY A 99 -2.42 27.30 -14.35
C GLY A 99 -1.75 26.94 -13.01
N ARG A 100 -2.10 25.79 -12.40
CA ARG A 100 -1.57 25.35 -11.08
C ARG A 100 -0.14 24.83 -11.20
N GLU A 101 0.16 24.09 -12.26
CA GLU A 101 1.51 23.58 -12.51
C GLU A 101 2.48 24.72 -12.83
N GLU A 102 2.06 25.69 -13.65
CA GLU A 102 2.85 26.89 -13.94
C GLU A 102 3.04 27.77 -12.70
N ARG A 103 2.04 27.92 -11.82
CA ARG A 103 2.20 28.65 -10.55
C ARG A 103 3.09 27.92 -9.55
N LYS A 104 3.01 26.58 -9.43
CA LYS A 104 3.95 25.80 -8.59
C LYS A 104 5.39 25.92 -9.14
N LYS A 105 5.58 25.87 -10.46
CA LYS A 105 6.89 26.10 -11.11
C LYS A 105 7.41 27.52 -10.84
N ARG A 106 6.55 28.55 -10.90
CA ARG A 106 6.92 29.94 -10.55
C ARG A 106 7.27 30.13 -9.07
N LYS A 107 6.53 29.51 -8.14
CA LYS A 107 6.84 29.56 -6.70
C LYS A 107 8.15 28.84 -6.36
N LYS A 108 8.42 27.67 -6.95
CA LYS A 108 9.72 26.99 -6.82
C LYS A 108 10.88 27.81 -7.39
N LYS A 109 10.68 28.53 -8.52
CA LYS A 109 11.70 29.44 -9.07
C LYS A 109 11.99 30.66 -8.18
N LYS A 110 10.98 31.20 -7.48
CA LYS A 110 11.17 32.33 -6.56
C LYS A 110 11.81 31.94 -5.23
N ALA A 111 11.61 30.72 -4.75
CA ALA A 111 12.24 30.23 -3.51
C ALA A 111 13.72 29.81 -3.70
N LYS A 112 14.23 29.80 -4.94
CA LYS A 112 15.60 29.43 -5.28
C LYS A 112 16.46 30.63 -5.71
N ARG A 113 15.91 31.84 -5.68
CA ARG A 113 16.64 33.11 -5.77
C ARG A 113 16.70 33.70 -4.37
#